data_AF-A0A0C3BQZ5-F1
#
_entry.id   AF-A0A0C3BQZ5-F1
#
_cell.length_a   1.000
_cell.length_b   1.000
_cell.length_c   1.000
_cell.angle_alpha   90.00
_cell.angle_beta   90.00
_cell.angle_gamma   90.00
#
_symmetry.space_group_name_H-M   'P 1'
#
loop_
_entity.id
_entity.type
_entity.pdbx_description
1 polymer ?
#
loop_
_entity_poly.entity_id
_entity_poly.type
_entity_poly.pdbx_seq_one_letter_code
_entity_poly.pdbx_strand_id
1 'polypeptide(L)'
;MGESIEAAAIRETFEETGYPCELIPVRMPTRAPAPGVNVMDVVRVMNNATEPVAVTLRNLDREGCKFIWWFIARVKSHGAEKVEGTQTESEDYVSEFFDADDAVEKVSHEWGRHALEQALEVVKDNVKVRGMDVLFP
;
A
#
# COMPACT_ATOMS: atom_id res chain seq x y z
N MET A 1 -2.74 -13.08 -18.30
CA MET A 1 -2.41 -12.07 -17.27
C MET A 1 -0.92 -11.77 -17.41
N GLY A 2 -0.56 -10.50 -17.64
CA GLY A 2 0.80 -10.11 -18.04
C GLY A 2 1.42 -9.01 -17.17
N GLU A 3 0.80 -8.68 -16.05
CA GLU A 3 1.24 -7.65 -15.10
C GLU A 3 1.43 -8.29 -13.71
N SER A 4 2.40 -7.80 -12.92
CA SER A 4 2.61 -8.22 -11.54
C SER A 4 1.64 -7.52 -10.59
N ILE A 5 1.46 -8.05 -9.37
CA ILE A 5 0.56 -7.44 -8.37
C ILE A 5 1.07 -6.05 -7.98
N GLU A 6 2.38 -5.88 -7.87
CA GLU A 6 3.03 -4.61 -7.56
C GLU A 6 2.81 -3.57 -8.67
N ALA A 7 2.94 -3.98 -9.93
CA ALA A 7 2.70 -3.11 -11.07
C ALA A 7 1.21 -2.70 -11.13
N ALA A 8 0.29 -3.64 -10.89
CA ALA A 8 -1.13 -3.35 -10.79
C ALA A 8 -1.45 -2.37 -9.65
N ALA A 9 -0.86 -2.53 -8.46
CA ALA A 9 -1.07 -1.62 -7.34
C ALA A 9 -0.65 -0.18 -7.66
N ILE A 10 0.49 -0.01 -8.34
CA ILE A 10 0.95 1.32 -8.79
C ILE A 10 0.01 1.90 -9.86
N ARG A 11 -0.37 1.08 -10.85
CA ARG A 11 -1.25 1.49 -11.95
C ARG A 11 -2.63 1.89 -11.43
N GLU A 12 -3.26 1.05 -10.62
CA GLU A 12 -4.58 1.32 -10.02
C GLU A 12 -4.54 2.58 -9.16
N THR A 13 -3.55 2.73 -8.27
CA THR A 13 -3.41 3.96 -7.47
C THR A 13 -3.29 5.20 -8.36
N PHE A 14 -2.56 5.12 -9.48
CA PHE A 14 -2.47 6.24 -10.42
C PHE A 14 -3.78 6.51 -11.15
N GLU A 15 -4.47 5.48 -11.65
CA GLU A 15 -5.77 5.60 -12.31
C GLU A 15 -6.81 6.26 -11.37
N GLU A 16 -6.91 5.76 -10.13
CA GLU A 16 -7.88 6.20 -9.14
C GLU A 16 -7.60 7.60 -8.55
N THR A 17 -6.32 7.96 -8.38
CA THR A 17 -5.94 9.20 -7.67
C THR A 17 -5.39 10.31 -8.55
N GLY A 18 -4.88 9.98 -9.73
CA GLY A 18 -4.15 10.89 -10.61
C GLY A 18 -2.72 11.18 -10.17
N TYR A 19 -2.23 10.62 -9.06
CA TYR A 19 -0.87 10.87 -8.55
C TYR A 19 0.08 9.73 -8.92
N PRO A 20 1.15 9.99 -9.70
CA PRO A 20 2.17 9.00 -9.96
C PRO A 20 2.87 8.58 -8.67
N CYS A 21 2.80 7.30 -8.33
CA CYS A 21 3.39 6.76 -7.12
C CYS A 21 4.44 5.67 -7.40
N GLU A 22 5.22 5.35 -6.38
CA GLU A 22 6.16 4.23 -6.35
C GLU A 22 6.11 3.54 -4.98
N LEU A 23 6.30 2.22 -4.98
CA LEU A 23 6.45 1.45 -3.74
C LEU A 23 7.74 1.86 -3.03
N ILE A 24 7.68 1.98 -1.70
CA ILE A 24 8.86 2.32 -0.90
C ILE A 24 9.39 1.10 -0.14
N PRO A 25 10.72 0.87 -0.09
CA PRO A 25 11.30 -0.18 0.72
C PRO A 25 11.18 0.12 2.21
N VAL A 26 10.36 -0.66 2.92
CA VAL A 26 10.11 -0.52 4.36
C VAL A 26 10.81 -1.61 5.17
N ARG A 27 11.09 -1.28 6.43
CA ARG A 27 11.44 -2.23 7.47
C ARG A 27 10.17 -2.80 8.07
N MET A 28 9.95 -4.11 7.98
CA MET A 28 8.78 -4.72 8.60
C MET A 28 9.01 -6.19 8.98
N PRO A 29 8.24 -6.71 9.96
CA PRO A 29 8.24 -8.14 10.27
C PRO A 29 7.59 -8.92 9.13
N THR A 30 8.21 -10.03 8.75
CA THR A 30 7.73 -10.93 7.72
C THR A 30 8.03 -12.38 8.07
N ARG A 31 7.17 -13.29 7.59
CA ARG A 31 7.41 -14.73 7.60
C ARG A 31 7.82 -15.24 6.21
N ALA A 32 7.81 -14.36 5.20
CA ALA A 32 8.19 -14.73 3.85
C ALA A 32 9.68 -15.11 3.80
N PRO A 33 10.03 -16.30 3.30
CA PRO A 33 11.41 -16.61 3.02
C PRO A 33 11.90 -15.84 1.79
N ALA A 34 13.22 -15.67 1.67
CA ALA A 34 13.79 -15.19 0.42
C ALA A 34 13.46 -16.17 -0.73
N PRO A 35 13.37 -15.70 -1.99
CA PRO A 35 13.06 -16.56 -3.13
C PRO A 35 14.01 -17.76 -3.22
N GLY A 36 13.46 -18.97 -3.34
CA GLY A 36 14.23 -20.21 -3.44
C GLY A 36 14.87 -20.70 -2.13
N VAL A 37 14.60 -20.03 -0.99
CA VAL A 37 15.13 -20.41 0.32
C VAL A 37 14.08 -21.14 1.13
N ASN A 38 14.43 -22.31 1.66
CA ASN A 38 13.59 -23.02 2.63
C ASN A 38 14.15 -22.78 4.04
N VAL A 39 13.40 -22.07 4.88
CA VAL A 39 13.75 -21.75 6.26
C VAL A 39 12.58 -22.08 7.18
N MET A 40 12.88 -22.27 8.46
CA MET A 40 11.85 -22.43 9.48
C MET A 40 10.88 -21.24 9.48
N ASP A 41 9.59 -21.52 9.69
CA ASP A 41 8.53 -20.53 9.85
C ASP A 41 8.72 -19.76 11.16
N VAL A 42 9.51 -18.70 11.07
CA VAL A 42 9.77 -17.75 12.17
C VAL A 42 9.69 -16.34 11.63
N VAL A 43 9.13 -15.43 12.43
CA VAL A 43 9.08 -14.01 12.07
C VAL A 43 10.50 -13.45 12.02
N ARG A 44 10.81 -12.71 10.96
CA ARG A 44 12.08 -12.01 10.73
C ARG A 44 11.79 -10.58 10.36
N VAL A 45 12.69 -9.67 10.71
CA VAL A 45 12.61 -8.29 10.23
C VAL A 45 13.36 -8.18 8.92
N MET A 46 12.69 -7.72 7.87
CA MET A 46 13.31 -7.38 6.59
C MET A 46 13.38 -5.85 6.48
N ASN A 47 14.55 -5.30 6.14
CA ASN A 47 14.77 -3.84 6.16
C ASN A 47 14.38 -3.10 4.87
N ASN A 48 14.18 -3.83 3.76
CA ASN A 48 13.88 -3.26 2.44
C ASN A 48 12.76 -4.06 1.77
N ALA A 49 11.71 -4.36 2.53
CA ALA A 49 10.55 -5.07 2.03
C ALA A 49 9.70 -4.12 1.17
N THR A 50 9.32 -4.59 -0.02
CA THR A 50 8.31 -3.95 -0.89
C THR A 50 7.10 -4.86 -1.07
N GLU A 51 6.99 -5.89 -0.22
CA GLU A 51 5.86 -6.81 -0.22
C GLU A 51 4.63 -6.16 0.44
N PRO A 52 3.42 -6.71 0.24
CA PRO A 52 2.20 -6.18 0.83
C PRO A 52 2.25 -6.17 2.36
N VAL A 53 1.75 -5.09 2.97
CA VAL A 53 1.61 -4.98 4.45
C VAL A 53 0.35 -5.66 4.97
N ALA A 54 -0.67 -5.80 4.11
CA ALA A 54 -1.91 -6.48 4.44
C ALA A 54 -2.48 -7.15 3.19
N VAL A 55 -3.27 -8.21 3.40
CA VAL A 55 -4.07 -8.85 2.36
C VAL A 55 -5.48 -9.01 2.87
N THR A 56 -6.45 -8.48 2.14
CA THR A 56 -7.87 -8.62 2.49
C THR A 56 -8.58 -9.48 1.45
N LEU A 57 -9.39 -10.43 1.91
CA LEU A 57 -10.27 -11.25 1.07
C LEU A 57 -11.71 -10.80 1.28
N ARG A 58 -12.37 -10.38 0.20
CA ARG A 58 -13.78 -10.02 0.20
C ARG A 58 -14.58 -11.08 -0.55
N ASN A 59 -15.62 -11.62 0.09
CA ASN A 59 -16.60 -12.44 -0.60
C ASN A 59 -17.58 -11.51 -1.35
N LEU A 60 -17.79 -11.76 -2.63
CA LEU A 60 -18.72 -11.04 -3.51
C LEU A 60 -19.93 -11.93 -3.87
N ASP A 61 -20.23 -12.90 -3.02
CA ASP A 61 -21.29 -13.89 -3.19
C ASP A 61 -21.21 -14.62 -4.53
N ARG A 62 -22.12 -14.29 -5.46
CA ARG A 62 -22.21 -14.95 -6.77
C ARG A 62 -21.16 -14.45 -7.76
N GLU A 63 -20.52 -13.32 -7.47
CA GLU A 63 -19.46 -12.72 -8.30
C GLU A 63 -18.07 -13.24 -7.92
N GLY A 64 -17.99 -14.13 -6.94
CA GLY A 64 -16.76 -14.79 -6.51
C GLY A 64 -16.12 -14.08 -5.33
N CYS A 65 -14.80 -13.94 -5.35
CA CYS A 65 -14.06 -13.28 -4.27
C CYS A 65 -13.03 -12.30 -4.82
N LYS A 66 -12.82 -11.20 -4.09
CA LYS A 66 -11.80 -10.19 -4.40
C LYS A 66 -10.68 -10.31 -3.38
N PHE A 67 -9.48 -10.64 -3.86
CA PHE A 67 -8.25 -10.48 -3.10
C PHE A 67 -7.71 -9.07 -3.34
N ILE A 68 -7.29 -8.40 -2.28
CA ILE A 68 -6.67 -7.08 -2.34
C ILE A 68 -5.37 -7.14 -1.55
N TRP A 69 -4.27 -6.77 -2.20
CA TRP A 69 -2.95 -6.65 -1.58
C TRP A 69 -2.66 -5.17 -1.35
N TRP A 70 -2.42 -4.80 -0.10
CA TRP A 70 -2.17 -3.42 0.31
C TRP A 70 -0.68 -3.18 0.41
N PHE A 71 -0.19 -2.14 -0.26
CA PHE A 71 1.22 -1.75 -0.26
C PHE A 71 1.41 -0.38 0.35
N ILE A 72 2.65 -0.07 0.76
CA ILE A 72 3.05 1.29 1.12
C ILE A 72 3.74 1.91 -0.09
N ALA A 73 3.19 3.03 -0.56
CA ALA A 73 3.72 3.80 -1.66
C ALA A 73 3.91 5.26 -1.26
N ARG A 74 4.71 5.98 -2.04
CA ARG A 74 4.82 7.44 -1.98
C ARG A 74 4.58 8.04 -3.37
N VAL A 75 4.24 9.31 -3.41
CA VAL A 75 4.24 10.10 -4.65
C VAL A 75 5.69 10.26 -5.14
N LYS A 76 5.93 10.05 -6.44
CA LYS A 76 7.28 9.99 -7.04
C LYS A 76 8.10 11.27 -6.93
N SER A 77 7.44 12.43 -6.85
CA SER A 77 8.14 13.72 -6.71
C SER A 77 7.43 14.62 -5.71
N HIS A 78 8.23 15.34 -4.93
CA HIS A 78 7.70 16.40 -4.09
C HIS A 78 6.98 17.45 -4.96
N GLY A 79 5.71 17.70 -4.69
CA GLY A 79 4.89 18.60 -5.50
C GLY A 79 4.47 18.03 -6.86
N ALA A 80 4.42 16.70 -7.03
CA ALA A 80 3.79 16.12 -8.21
C ALA A 80 2.36 16.65 -8.36
N GLU A 81 2.04 17.17 -9.53
CA GLU A 81 0.69 17.62 -9.83
C GLU A 81 -0.22 16.42 -10.10
N LYS A 82 -1.48 16.54 -9.65
CA LYS A 82 -2.51 15.57 -9.97
C LYS A 82 -2.77 15.58 -11.47
N VAL A 83 -2.74 14.41 -12.09
CA VAL A 83 -3.16 14.23 -13.48
C VAL A 83 -4.67 14.02 -13.49
N GLU A 84 -5.41 14.91 -14.16
CA GLU A 84 -6.86 14.79 -14.29
C GLU A 84 -7.25 13.82 -15.41
N GLY A 85 -8.42 13.19 -15.27
CA GLY A 85 -8.97 12.27 -16.27
C GLY A 85 -8.29 10.89 -16.33
N THR A 86 -7.64 10.46 -15.23
CA THR A 86 -7.06 9.12 -15.10
C THR A 86 -8.08 8.06 -14.69
N GLN A 87 -9.17 8.48 -14.06
CA GLN A 87 -10.24 7.61 -13.57
C GLN A 87 -11.09 7.05 -14.72
N THR A 88 -11.68 5.88 -14.48
CA THR A 88 -12.61 5.24 -15.41
C THR A 88 -14.00 5.87 -15.34
N GLU A 89 -14.84 5.67 -16.37
CA GLU A 89 -16.20 6.24 -16.41
C GLU A 89 -17.10 5.79 -15.24
N SER A 90 -16.77 4.68 -14.57
CA SER A 90 -17.51 4.16 -13.42
C SER A 90 -17.14 4.80 -12.08
N GLU A 91 -16.13 5.68 -12.05
CA GLU A 91 -15.58 6.26 -10.83
C GLU A 91 -15.96 7.74 -10.72
N ASP A 92 -16.60 8.10 -9.60
CA ASP A 92 -17.07 9.45 -9.33
C ASP A 92 -16.70 9.85 -7.89
N TYR A 93 -15.40 10.00 -7.64
CA TYR A 93 -14.86 10.40 -6.35
C TYR A 93 -13.63 11.29 -6.48
N VAL A 94 -13.37 12.11 -5.46
CA VAL A 94 -12.22 13.00 -5.39
C VAL A 94 -11.15 12.39 -4.50
N SER A 95 -9.90 12.47 -4.96
CA SER A 95 -8.72 12.05 -4.19
C SER A 95 -8.08 13.25 -3.51
N GLU A 96 -7.95 13.18 -2.19
CA GLU A 96 -7.38 14.23 -1.34
C GLU A 96 -6.37 13.64 -0.34
N PHE A 97 -5.39 14.46 0.05
CA PHE A 97 -4.47 14.12 1.14
C PHE A 97 -5.08 14.51 2.49
N PHE A 98 -4.96 13.61 3.45
CA PHE A 98 -5.40 13.82 4.83
C PHE A 98 -4.21 13.63 5.78
N ASP A 99 -4.32 14.21 6.98
CA ASP A 99 -3.47 13.76 8.09
C ASP A 99 -3.71 12.27 8.36
N ALA A 100 -2.67 11.56 8.79
CA ALA A 100 -2.71 10.13 8.99
C ALA A 100 -3.79 9.71 10.00
N ASP A 101 -3.94 10.45 11.10
CA ASP A 101 -4.90 10.09 12.15
C ASP A 101 -6.33 10.46 11.69
N ASP A 102 -6.51 11.55 10.96
CA ASP A 102 -7.80 11.93 10.34
C ASP A 102 -8.25 10.91 9.27
N ALA A 103 -7.31 10.35 8.51
CA ALA A 103 -7.60 9.37 7.46
C ALA A 103 -8.22 8.09 8.04
N VAL A 104 -7.70 7.59 9.17
CA VAL A 104 -8.20 6.39 9.85
C VAL A 104 -9.68 6.53 10.23
N GLU A 105 -10.07 7.69 10.73
CA GLU A 105 -11.45 8.00 11.11
C GLU A 105 -12.39 8.13 9.90
N LYS A 106 -11.87 8.53 8.73
CA LYS A 106 -12.66 8.70 7.50
C LYS A 106 -12.90 7.39 6.75
N VAL A 107 -12.05 6.38 6.90
CA VAL A 107 -12.24 5.10 6.22
C VAL A 107 -13.48 4.42 6.79
N SER A 108 -14.52 4.26 5.96
CA SER A 108 -15.83 3.75 6.37
C SER A 108 -15.86 2.24 6.61
N HIS A 109 -15.02 1.48 5.89
CA HIS A 109 -14.99 0.03 5.96
C HIS A 109 -13.91 -0.46 6.91
N GLU A 110 -14.28 -1.35 7.84
CA GLU A 110 -13.38 -1.89 8.87
C GLU A 110 -12.11 -2.52 8.30
N TRP A 111 -12.22 -3.31 7.22
CA TRP A 111 -11.07 -3.97 6.59
C TRP A 111 -10.08 -2.96 5.98
N GLY A 112 -10.57 -1.84 5.43
CA GLY A 112 -9.73 -0.78 4.89
C GLY A 112 -9.04 -0.02 6.01
N ARG A 113 -9.78 0.25 7.11
CA ARG A 113 -9.21 0.90 8.31
C ARG A 113 -8.09 0.06 8.90
N HIS A 114 -8.29 -1.24 9.06
CA HIS A 114 -7.27 -2.13 9.60
C HIS A 114 -6.00 -2.19 8.74
N ALA A 115 -6.14 -2.25 7.41
CA ALA A 115 -5.01 -2.20 6.50
C ALA A 115 -4.24 -0.87 6.61
N LEU A 116 -4.95 0.25 6.73
CA LEU A 116 -4.35 1.57 6.93
C LEU A 116 -3.61 1.68 8.27
N GLU A 117 -4.21 1.19 9.36
CA GLU A 117 -3.58 1.15 10.69
C GLU A 117 -2.27 0.36 10.67
N GLN A 118 -2.26 -0.83 10.04
CA GLN A 118 -1.05 -1.64 9.87
C GLN A 118 0.02 -0.91 9.06
N ALA A 119 -0.37 -0.25 7.96
CA ALA A 119 0.55 0.54 7.15
C ALA A 119 1.16 1.70 7.97
N LEU A 120 0.34 2.41 8.75
CA LEU A 120 0.80 3.51 9.60
C LEU A 120 1.75 3.03 10.70
N GLU A 121 1.51 1.88 11.31
CA GLU A 121 2.43 1.29 12.28
C GLU A 121 3.80 1.00 11.66
N VAL A 122 3.83 0.41 10.46
CA VAL A 122 5.06 0.15 9.71
C VAL A 122 5.79 1.46 9.38
N VAL A 123 5.09 2.47 8.87
CA VAL A 123 5.69 3.77 8.56
C VAL A 123 6.24 4.45 9.82
N LYS A 124 5.47 4.49 10.92
CA LYS A 124 5.88 5.08 12.20
C LYS A 124 7.12 4.37 12.77
N ASP A 125 7.19 3.04 12.72
CA ASP A 125 8.40 2.28 13.12
C ASP A 125 9.60 2.60 12.22
N ASN A 126 9.40 2.68 10.90
CA ASN A 126 10.48 3.04 9.98
C ASN A 126 11.04 4.43 10.26
N VAL A 127 10.18 5.44 10.44
CA VAL A 127 10.61 6.81 10.78
C VAL A 127 11.39 6.80 12.10
N LYS A 128 10.89 6.07 13.11
CA LYS A 128 11.55 5.97 14.42
C LYS A 128 12.93 5.30 14.35
N VAL A 129 13.07 4.23 13.56
CA VAL A 129 14.28 3.39 13.53
C VAL A 129 15.30 3.89 12.51
N ARG A 130 14.86 4.36 11.35
CA ARG A 130 15.71 4.69 10.19
C ARG A 130 15.77 6.19 9.91
N GLY A 131 14.88 6.99 10.49
CA GLY A 131 14.72 8.41 10.18
C GLY A 131 13.81 8.63 8.98
N MET A 132 13.21 9.83 8.91
CA MET A 132 12.24 10.18 7.88
C MET A 132 12.89 10.30 6.49
N ASP A 133 14.12 10.83 6.42
CA ASP A 133 14.87 11.03 5.17
C ASP A 133 15.18 9.73 4.43
N VAL A 134 15.10 8.58 5.12
CA VAL A 134 15.32 7.26 4.50
C VAL A 134 14.07 6.78 3.74
N LEU A 135 12.87 7.14 4.20
CA LEU A 135 11.61 6.81 3.53
C LEU A 135 11.22 7.87 2.49
N PHE A 136 11.59 9.12 2.74
CA PHE A 136 11.26 10.29 1.92
C PHE A 136 12.54 11.11 1.67
N PRO A 137 13.46 10.61 0.81
CA PRO A 137 14.69 11.29 0.44
C PRO A 137 14.45 12.47 -0.52
#